data_AF-A0A3P8VSR4-F1
#
_entry.id   AF-A0A3P8VSR4-F1
#
_cell.length_a   1.000
_cell.length_b   1.000
_cell.length_c   1.000
_cell.angle_alpha   90.00
_cell.angle_beta   90.00
_cell.angle_gamma   90.00
#
_symmetry.space_group_name_H-M   'P 1'
#
loop_
_entity.id
_entity.type
_entity.pdbx_description
1 polymer ?
#
loop_
_entity_poly.entity_id
_entity_poly.type
_entity_poly.pdbx_seq_one_letter_code
_entity_poly.pdbx_strand_id
1 'polypeptide(L)'
;MWRLCAKASTLIKNTFSVEINTARSFSGLLRPEASCCCFHAVTDTRLGPRYMSSEAKRLRSDNMTVKKIGTHNGTFHCDEVLACFFLRQLPEYKDAEIIRTRDAAQLAECDVVVDVGGEFDPKKHRYDHHQRTFTESFHSLCPQKPWVTKLSSAGLVYLHFGHQLLAQLTQLKENERQLEVLYDKLYENFVEEVDAIDNGISQYDGESRYAISSTLSARVSHLNPRWNSKSQDTEEGFQKAMKMVGEEFMDRLDFYQSSWLPARAVVEEAVKQRHQVDPSGEIVLFSLGGCPWKEHLFALEKELQVESPIKFVLYSDQNGQWRVQCVPAGLNTFQNRLSLLEEWRGVRDEALSELSGIKGCVFVHAGGFIGGNKTQEGALEMARRTLQAAAPAPAPANGSS
;
A
#
# COMPACT_ATOMS: atom_id res chain seq x y z
N MET A 1 -27.84 -40.89 -39.47
CA MET A 1 -27.84 -39.41 -39.65
C MET A 1 -26.94 -38.80 -38.59
N TRP A 2 -26.44 -37.59 -38.81
CA TRP A 2 -25.36 -36.86 -38.09
C TRP A 2 -24.02 -36.88 -38.83
N ARG A 3 -23.84 -35.81 -39.62
CA ARG A 3 -22.68 -35.49 -40.45
C ARG A 3 -21.67 -34.68 -39.63
N LEU A 4 -20.40 -35.05 -39.77
CA LEU A 4 -19.25 -34.22 -39.41
C LEU A 4 -19.25 -32.93 -40.23
N CYS A 5 -19.07 -31.79 -39.56
CA CYS A 5 -18.82 -30.50 -40.21
C CYS A 5 -17.50 -29.94 -39.63
N ALA A 6 -16.42 -30.11 -40.39
CA ALA A 6 -15.17 -29.43 -40.15
C ALA A 6 -15.24 -28.03 -40.77
N LYS A 7 -15.09 -26.98 -39.95
CA LYS A 7 -14.81 -25.62 -40.44
C LYS A 7 -13.40 -25.26 -40.02
N ALA A 8 -12.57 -25.02 -41.04
CA ALA A 8 -11.26 -24.42 -40.91
C ALA A 8 -11.43 -22.93 -40.59
N SER A 9 -10.73 -22.45 -39.56
CA SER A 9 -10.59 -21.02 -39.26
C SER A 9 -9.15 -20.61 -39.52
N THR A 10 -9.01 -19.70 -40.48
CA THR A 10 -7.78 -19.07 -40.94
C THR A 10 -7.18 -18.21 -39.83
N LEU A 11 -5.93 -18.49 -39.44
CA LEU A 11 -5.14 -17.62 -38.56
C LEU A 11 -4.71 -16.36 -39.34
N ILE A 12 -5.16 -15.19 -38.90
CA ILE A 12 -4.59 -13.90 -39.29
C ILE A 12 -3.45 -13.61 -38.30
N LYS A 13 -2.21 -13.60 -38.80
CA LYS A 13 -1.04 -13.11 -38.07
C LYS A 13 -1.02 -11.58 -38.14
N ASN A 14 -1.34 -10.90 -37.04
CA ASN A 14 -1.04 -9.48 -36.88
C ASN A 14 0.32 -9.34 -36.19
N THR A 15 1.33 -8.98 -36.99
CA THR A 15 2.61 -8.46 -36.51
C THR A 15 2.45 -6.98 -36.18
N PHE A 16 2.52 -6.62 -34.89
CA PHE A 16 2.72 -5.25 -34.44
C PHE A 16 4.21 -5.03 -34.17
N SER A 17 4.85 -4.21 -35.00
CA SER A 17 6.19 -3.67 -34.76
C SER A 17 6.05 -2.43 -33.90
N VAL A 18 6.67 -2.43 -32.72
CA VAL A 18 6.79 -1.25 -31.85
C VAL A 18 8.14 -0.61 -32.12
N GLU A 19 8.15 0.53 -32.80
CA GLU A 19 9.33 1.40 -32.90
C GLU A 19 9.50 2.20 -31.61
N ILE A 20 10.61 1.97 -30.92
CA ILE A 20 11.02 2.70 -29.72
C ILE A 20 11.78 3.93 -30.18
N ASN A 21 11.16 5.11 -30.06
CA ASN A 21 11.84 6.40 -30.22
C ASN A 21 12.61 6.74 -28.93
N THR A 22 13.92 6.55 -28.95
CA THR A 22 14.86 7.03 -27.93
C THR A 22 14.99 8.55 -27.97
N ALA A 23 14.52 9.24 -26.92
CA ALA A 23 14.79 10.65 -26.69
C ALA A 23 16.23 10.86 -26.20
N ARG A 24 16.97 11.71 -26.92
CA ARG A 24 18.34 12.13 -26.62
C ARG A 24 18.38 13.13 -25.47
N SER A 25 19.20 12.86 -24.46
CA SER A 25 19.60 13.82 -23.43
C SER A 25 20.63 14.81 -23.97
N PHE A 26 20.38 16.11 -23.80
CA PHE A 26 21.36 17.17 -23.98
C PHE A 26 22.12 17.38 -22.66
N SER A 27 23.41 17.06 -22.63
CA SER A 27 24.36 17.51 -21.61
C SER A 27 25.53 18.19 -22.32
N GLY A 28 25.55 19.52 -22.29
CA GLY A 28 26.60 20.35 -22.87
C GLY A 28 27.84 20.38 -21.97
N LEU A 29 28.98 20.01 -22.56
CA LEU A 29 30.34 20.21 -22.05
C LEU A 29 30.62 21.69 -21.79
N LEU A 30 31.35 22.00 -20.70
CA LEU A 30 32.30 23.11 -20.66
C LEU A 30 33.41 22.84 -19.61
N ARG A 31 34.60 22.45 -20.09
CA ARG A 31 35.96 22.78 -19.61
C ARG A 31 36.89 22.36 -20.76
N PRO A 32 37.92 23.13 -21.13
CA PRO A 32 39.13 23.20 -20.28
C PRO A 32 39.95 24.50 -20.41
N GLU A 33 40.78 24.81 -19.42
CA GLU A 33 42.10 25.38 -19.71
C GLU A 33 43.12 24.81 -18.72
N ALA A 34 44.18 24.26 -19.30
CA ALA A 34 45.40 23.81 -18.65
C ALA A 34 46.42 24.95 -18.69
N SER A 35 47.24 25.07 -17.64
CA SER A 35 48.53 25.73 -17.78
C SER A 35 49.61 24.86 -17.16
N CYS A 36 50.53 24.47 -18.03
CA CYS A 36 51.76 23.75 -17.79
C CYS A 36 52.87 24.76 -17.53
N CYS A 37 53.68 24.56 -16.49
CA CYS A 37 55.03 25.12 -16.40
C CYS A 37 55.91 24.19 -15.57
N CYS A 38 56.82 23.51 -16.26
CA CYS A 38 57.96 22.79 -15.67
C CYS A 38 59.13 23.76 -15.47
N PHE A 39 59.81 23.73 -14.33
CA PHE A 39 61.26 23.99 -14.23
C PHE A 39 61.87 23.15 -13.11
N HIS A 40 63.07 22.64 -13.38
CA HIS A 40 63.84 21.69 -12.56
C HIS A 40 64.69 22.37 -11.47
N ALA A 41 64.83 21.63 -10.36
CA ALA A 41 66.00 21.43 -9.48
C ALA A 41 66.59 22.64 -8.71
N VAL A 42 66.79 22.52 -7.39
CA VAL A 42 67.96 21.93 -6.69
C VAL A 42 67.71 21.99 -5.16
N THR A 43 68.34 21.04 -4.47
CA THR A 43 68.40 20.68 -3.05
C THR A 43 68.37 21.78 -1.98
N ASP A 44 67.63 21.55 -0.89
CA ASP A 44 68.17 21.75 0.46
C ASP A 44 67.50 20.82 1.50
N THR A 45 68.37 20.18 2.27
CA THR A 45 68.11 19.30 3.39
C THR A 45 67.71 20.09 4.63
N ARG A 46 66.57 19.77 5.26
CA ARG A 46 66.39 19.94 6.71
C ARG A 46 65.24 19.08 7.24
N LEU A 47 65.60 18.23 8.20
CA LEU A 47 64.76 17.30 8.94
C LEU A 47 63.68 18.04 9.75
N GLY A 48 62.41 17.85 9.38
CA GLY A 48 61.24 18.19 10.20
C GLY A 48 60.63 16.92 10.81
N PRO A 49 60.06 16.99 12.02
CA PRO A 49 59.61 15.81 12.76
C PRO A 49 58.42 15.11 12.07
N ARG A 50 58.52 13.78 11.97
CA ARG A 50 57.47 12.89 11.48
C ARG A 50 56.21 13.07 12.33
N TYR A 51 55.19 13.69 11.76
CA TYR A 51 53.82 13.55 12.26
C TYR A 51 53.45 12.07 12.16
N MET A 52 53.29 11.41 13.31
CA MET A 52 52.70 10.07 13.36
C MET A 52 51.27 10.19 12.87
N SER A 53 50.99 9.62 11.70
CA SER A 53 49.65 9.34 11.24
C SER A 53 48.93 8.54 12.33
N SER A 54 47.93 9.14 12.97
CA SER A 54 46.96 8.43 13.79
C SER A 54 45.93 7.79 12.86
N GLU A 55 46.37 6.82 12.07
CA GLU A 55 45.46 5.88 11.44
C GLU A 55 44.82 5.08 12.57
N ALA A 56 43.50 5.27 12.74
CA ALA A 56 42.69 4.39 13.56
C ALA A 56 42.92 2.97 13.04
N LYS A 57 43.53 2.12 13.87
CA LYS A 57 43.61 0.68 13.63
C LYS A 57 42.22 0.21 13.24
N ARG A 58 42.03 -0.19 11.98
CA ARG A 58 40.90 -0.99 11.55
C ARG A 58 40.76 -2.12 12.57
N LEU A 59 39.73 -2.04 13.41
CA LEU A 59 39.28 -3.18 14.19
C LEU A 59 39.10 -4.30 13.19
N ARG A 60 39.88 -5.37 13.37
CA ARG A 60 39.71 -6.61 12.63
C ARG A 60 38.24 -6.98 12.80
N SER A 61 37.53 -7.12 11.68
CA SER A 61 36.19 -7.70 11.67
C SER A 61 36.28 -8.98 12.48
N ASP A 62 35.60 -9.01 13.62
CA ASP A 62 35.29 -10.27 14.26
C ASP A 62 34.63 -11.15 13.20
N ASN A 63 34.89 -12.45 13.32
CA ASN A 63 34.34 -13.48 12.47
C ASN A 63 32.82 -13.48 12.65
N MET A 64 32.10 -12.57 11.98
CA MET A 64 30.66 -12.45 12.05
C MET A 64 30.09 -13.72 11.45
N THR A 65 29.77 -14.68 12.30
CA THR A 65 29.02 -15.87 11.94
C THR A 65 27.74 -15.39 11.26
N VAL A 66 27.54 -15.84 10.01
CA VAL A 66 26.32 -15.54 9.25
C VAL A 66 25.13 -15.98 10.09
N LYS A 67 24.21 -15.05 10.34
CA LYS A 67 22.99 -15.30 11.11
C LYS A 67 22.13 -16.34 10.38
N LYS A 68 21.35 -17.11 11.14
CA LYS A 68 20.47 -18.14 10.60
C LYS A 68 19.01 -17.89 10.96
N ILE A 69 18.14 -17.91 9.96
CA ILE A 69 16.68 -17.88 10.11
C ILE A 69 16.16 -19.30 9.89
N GLY A 70 15.62 -19.92 10.93
CA GLY A 70 14.99 -21.24 10.83
C GLY A 70 13.51 -21.14 10.44
N THR A 71 13.07 -21.94 9.47
CA THR A 71 11.63 -22.12 9.16
C THR A 71 11.38 -23.53 8.65
N HIS A 72 10.13 -23.92 8.40
CA HIS A 72 9.82 -25.28 7.99
C HIS A 72 10.16 -25.56 6.51
N ASN A 73 10.45 -26.83 6.19
CA ASN A 73 10.63 -27.32 4.83
C ASN A 73 9.31 -27.80 4.19
N GLY A 74 9.33 -28.17 2.91
CA GLY A 74 8.15 -28.66 2.19
C GLY A 74 7.26 -27.52 1.68
N THR A 75 5.95 -27.76 1.60
CA THR A 75 4.97 -26.74 1.19
C THR A 75 5.16 -25.49 2.03
N PHE A 76 5.27 -24.34 1.37
CA PHE A 76 5.40 -23.04 2.03
C PHE A 76 4.16 -22.18 1.89
N HIS A 77 3.94 -21.31 2.86
CA HIS A 77 2.82 -20.38 2.95
C HIS A 77 3.32 -18.93 2.82
N CYS A 78 2.38 -17.98 2.82
CA CYS A 78 2.75 -16.58 2.77
C CYS A 78 3.30 -16.07 4.10
N ASP A 79 2.93 -16.75 5.19
CA ASP A 79 3.29 -16.38 6.54
C ASP A 79 4.81 -16.39 6.75
N GLU A 80 5.44 -17.55 6.63
CA GLU A 80 6.87 -17.70 6.86
C GLU A 80 7.70 -17.02 5.77
N VAL A 81 7.17 -16.91 4.55
CA VAL A 81 7.78 -16.12 3.47
C VAL A 81 7.83 -14.64 3.86
N LEU A 82 6.73 -14.07 4.36
CA LEU A 82 6.69 -12.66 4.77
C LEU A 82 7.57 -12.43 6.01
N ALA A 83 7.52 -13.33 6.99
CA ALA A 83 8.36 -13.28 8.18
C ALA A 83 9.87 -13.27 7.83
N CYS A 84 10.29 -14.17 6.92
CA CYS A 84 11.66 -14.22 6.44
C CYS A 84 12.05 -12.94 5.67
N PHE A 85 11.14 -12.40 4.85
CA PHE A 85 11.39 -11.16 4.13
C PHE A 85 11.63 -9.99 5.10
N PHE A 86 10.78 -9.83 6.12
CA PHE A 86 10.92 -8.79 7.14
C PHE A 86 12.25 -8.87 7.88
N LEU A 87 12.60 -10.05 8.40
CA LEU A 87 13.87 -10.24 9.10
C LEU A 87 15.05 -9.84 8.22
N ARG A 88 15.08 -10.25 6.94
CA ARG A 88 16.15 -9.90 6.00
C ARG A 88 16.24 -8.42 5.61
N GLN A 89 15.27 -7.58 5.99
CA GLN A 89 15.43 -6.13 5.84
C GLN A 89 16.20 -5.50 7.01
N LEU A 90 16.30 -6.18 8.15
CA LEU A 90 17.02 -5.70 9.32
C LEU A 90 18.53 -5.87 9.14
N PRO A 91 19.35 -4.91 9.60
CA PRO A 91 20.81 -5.00 9.48
C PRO A 91 21.42 -6.29 10.06
N GLU A 92 20.86 -6.81 11.15
CA GLU A 92 21.34 -8.04 11.79
C GLU A 92 21.16 -9.28 10.89
N TYR A 93 20.04 -9.39 10.17
CA TYR A 93 19.69 -10.59 9.40
C TYR A 93 19.76 -10.38 7.87
N LYS A 94 20.29 -9.25 7.40
CA LYS A 94 20.33 -8.89 5.97
C LYS A 94 20.90 -10.01 5.08
N ASP A 95 22.02 -10.58 5.53
CA ASP A 95 22.73 -11.65 4.84
C ASP A 95 22.50 -13.02 5.50
N ALA A 96 21.45 -13.14 6.33
CA ALA A 96 21.16 -14.39 7.04
C ALA A 96 20.83 -15.53 6.08
N GLU A 97 21.32 -16.71 6.42
CA GLU A 97 20.97 -17.96 5.75
C GLU A 97 19.58 -18.42 6.23
N ILE A 98 18.70 -18.80 5.30
CA ILE A 98 17.40 -19.37 5.64
C ILE A 98 17.54 -20.89 5.67
N ILE A 99 17.41 -21.47 6.87
CA ILE A 99 17.47 -22.90 7.11
C ILE A 99 16.05 -23.45 7.13
N ARG A 100 15.66 -24.14 6.06
CA ARG A 100 14.33 -24.76 5.92
C ARG A 100 14.35 -26.20 6.42
N THR A 101 13.86 -26.45 7.63
CA THR A 101 13.89 -27.76 8.30
C THR A 101 12.84 -27.88 9.41
N ARG A 102 12.49 -29.11 9.78
CA ARG A 102 11.74 -29.42 11.02
C ARG A 102 12.60 -30.15 12.05
N ASP A 103 13.89 -30.31 11.77
CA ASP A 103 14.83 -30.94 12.69
C ASP A 103 15.13 -30.00 13.87
N ALA A 104 14.77 -30.44 15.08
CA ALA A 104 14.90 -29.62 16.28
C ALA A 104 16.35 -29.24 16.62
N ALA A 105 17.33 -30.07 16.27
CA ALA A 105 18.74 -29.77 16.53
C ALA A 105 19.24 -28.66 15.60
N GLN A 106 18.86 -28.71 14.31
CA GLN A 106 19.18 -27.62 13.37
C GLN A 106 18.46 -26.31 13.72
N LEU A 107 17.20 -26.38 14.15
CA LEU A 107 16.46 -25.19 14.60
C LEU A 107 17.06 -24.58 15.87
N ALA A 108 17.61 -25.39 16.78
CA ALA A 108 18.28 -24.91 17.98
C ALA A 108 19.55 -24.10 17.66
N GLU A 109 20.18 -24.33 16.50
CA GLU A 109 21.33 -23.57 16.01
C GLU A 109 20.94 -22.25 15.32
N CYS A 110 19.65 -22.00 15.07
CA CYS A 110 19.19 -20.79 14.40
C CYS A 110 19.03 -19.61 15.38
N ASP A 111 19.45 -18.42 14.95
CA ASP A 111 19.35 -17.19 15.73
C ASP A 111 17.89 -16.78 15.95
N VAL A 112 17.05 -16.95 14.92
CA VAL A 112 15.61 -16.69 14.94
C VAL A 112 14.90 -17.84 14.24
N VAL A 113 13.74 -18.26 14.77
CA VAL A 113 12.92 -19.32 14.17
C VAL A 113 11.49 -18.82 14.01
N VAL A 114 10.94 -19.04 12.82
CA VAL A 114 9.59 -18.62 12.42
C VAL A 114 8.81 -19.81 11.88
N ASP A 115 7.54 -19.89 12.23
CA ASP A 115 6.56 -20.84 11.69
C ASP A 115 6.88 -22.33 11.93
N VAL A 116 7.78 -22.61 12.87
CA VAL A 116 8.20 -23.96 13.23
C VAL A 116 8.81 -24.00 14.62
N GLY A 117 8.79 -25.18 15.24
CA GLY A 117 9.46 -25.46 16.51
C GLY A 117 8.52 -25.59 17.71
N GLY A 118 7.25 -25.24 17.56
CA GLY A 118 6.22 -25.40 18.58
C GLY A 118 6.40 -24.47 19.79
N GLU A 119 7.10 -23.33 19.63
CA GLU A 119 7.36 -22.37 20.71
C GLU A 119 7.15 -20.91 20.25
N PHE A 120 6.40 -20.14 21.05
CA PHE A 120 6.41 -18.68 21.01
C PHE A 120 7.17 -18.16 22.24
N ASP A 121 8.36 -17.62 22.02
CA ASP A 121 9.17 -16.97 23.03
C ASP A 121 9.95 -15.82 22.37
N PRO A 122 9.49 -14.55 22.50
CA PRO A 122 10.15 -13.41 21.87
C PRO A 122 11.54 -13.12 22.46
N LYS A 123 11.85 -13.59 23.69
CA LYS A 123 13.19 -13.42 24.28
C LYS A 123 14.22 -14.36 23.67
N LYS A 124 13.76 -15.49 23.12
CA LYS A 124 14.59 -16.46 22.39
C LYS A 124 14.43 -16.34 20.87
N HIS A 125 13.69 -15.35 20.39
CA HIS A 125 13.33 -15.19 18.98
C HIS A 125 12.74 -16.47 18.38
N ARG A 126 11.75 -17.04 19.07
CA ARG A 126 10.93 -18.15 18.59
C ARG A 126 9.53 -17.63 18.34
N TYR A 127 9.11 -17.62 17.08
CA TYR A 127 7.88 -17.01 16.60
C TYR A 127 7.03 -18.03 15.87
N ASP A 128 6.63 -19.10 16.55
CA ASP A 128 5.68 -20.10 16.02
C ASP A 128 4.31 -19.93 16.70
N HIS A 129 3.24 -20.12 15.94
CA HIS A 129 1.83 -19.95 16.36
C HIS A 129 1.03 -21.28 16.39
N HIS A 130 1.67 -22.40 16.02
CA HIS A 130 1.02 -23.71 15.87
C HIS A 130 0.65 -24.41 17.19
N GLN A 131 1.03 -23.87 18.34
CA GLN A 131 0.74 -24.51 19.62
C GLN A 131 -0.77 -24.51 19.87
N ARG A 132 -1.30 -25.63 20.37
CA ARG A 132 -2.72 -25.74 20.73
C ARG A 132 -3.19 -24.63 21.68
N THR A 133 -2.29 -24.14 22.53
CA THR A 133 -2.55 -23.10 23.53
C THR A 133 -2.32 -21.69 23.03
N PHE A 134 -1.78 -21.51 21.82
CA PHE A 134 -1.49 -20.18 21.30
C PHE A 134 -2.77 -19.52 20.76
N THR A 135 -3.15 -18.44 21.41
CA THR A 135 -4.36 -17.65 21.11
C THR A 135 -4.06 -16.15 21.07
N GLU A 136 -2.79 -15.78 20.94
CA GLU A 136 -2.38 -14.38 20.99
C GLU A 136 -2.81 -13.64 19.72
N SER A 137 -3.23 -12.40 19.92
CA SER A 137 -3.54 -11.40 18.91
C SER A 137 -2.67 -10.17 19.13
N PHE A 138 -2.71 -9.22 18.20
CA PHE A 138 -2.04 -7.95 18.42
C PHE A 138 -2.54 -7.25 19.70
N HIS A 139 -3.86 -7.25 19.93
CA HIS A 139 -4.47 -6.66 21.11
C HIS A 139 -4.03 -7.34 22.41
N SER A 140 -3.93 -8.68 22.46
CA SER A 140 -3.55 -9.36 23.70
C SER A 140 -2.09 -9.10 24.10
N LEU A 141 -1.19 -8.96 23.12
CA LEU A 141 0.23 -8.65 23.34
C LEU A 141 0.51 -7.13 23.45
N CYS A 142 -0.36 -6.31 22.86
CA CYS A 142 -0.23 -4.86 22.73
C CYS A 142 -1.62 -4.20 22.94
N PRO A 143 -2.10 -4.06 24.20
CA PRO A 143 -3.50 -3.69 24.51
C PRO A 143 -3.99 -2.34 23.96
N GLN A 144 -3.09 -1.46 23.54
CA GLN A 144 -3.40 -0.19 22.87
C GLN A 144 -3.86 -0.36 21.42
N LYS A 145 -3.62 -1.52 20.81
CA LYS A 145 -4.00 -1.82 19.43
C LYS A 145 -5.35 -2.54 19.38
N PRO A 146 -6.22 -2.27 18.40
CA PRO A 146 -7.59 -2.81 18.39
C PRO A 146 -7.71 -4.20 17.76
N TRP A 147 -6.66 -4.73 17.12
CA TRP A 147 -6.76 -5.93 16.30
C TRP A 147 -6.77 -7.21 17.11
N VAL A 148 -7.81 -8.00 16.94
CA VAL A 148 -8.07 -9.24 17.68
C VAL A 148 -7.84 -10.49 16.84
N THR A 149 -7.43 -10.33 15.58
CA THR A 149 -7.03 -11.42 14.69
C THR A 149 -5.87 -12.18 15.34
N LYS A 150 -5.98 -13.51 15.39
CA LYS A 150 -4.91 -14.38 15.90
C LYS A 150 -3.68 -14.20 15.02
N LEU A 151 -2.51 -13.98 15.63
CA LEU A 151 -1.27 -13.76 14.88
C LEU A 151 -0.77 -15.08 14.27
N SER A 152 -0.19 -14.99 13.08
CA SER A 152 0.73 -15.99 12.53
C SER A 152 2.18 -15.55 12.76
N SER A 153 3.16 -16.26 12.22
CA SER A 153 4.58 -15.91 12.43
C SER A 153 4.98 -14.57 11.83
N ALA A 154 4.39 -14.17 10.70
CA ALA A 154 4.54 -12.86 10.08
C ALA A 154 4.03 -11.74 11.00
N GLY A 155 2.82 -11.89 11.55
CA GLY A 155 2.29 -10.94 12.53
C GLY A 155 3.12 -10.85 13.79
N LEU A 156 3.63 -11.98 14.31
CA LEU A 156 4.55 -12.00 15.45
C LEU A 156 5.87 -11.28 15.15
N VAL A 157 6.49 -11.56 14.01
CA VAL A 157 7.72 -10.86 13.58
C VAL A 157 7.43 -9.37 13.39
N TYR A 158 6.30 -9.01 12.78
CA TYR A 158 5.92 -7.61 12.59
C TYR A 158 5.64 -6.90 13.92
N LEU A 159 5.00 -7.56 14.89
CA LEU A 159 4.75 -7.00 16.22
C LEU A 159 6.07 -6.66 16.91
N HIS A 160 7.05 -7.57 16.86
CA HIS A 160 8.31 -7.41 17.60
C HIS A 160 9.38 -6.59 16.87
N PHE A 161 9.38 -6.58 15.53
CA PHE A 161 10.41 -5.93 14.73
C PHE A 161 9.87 -4.86 13.78
N GLY A 162 8.57 -4.71 13.63
CA GLY A 162 7.96 -3.85 12.60
C GLY A 162 8.35 -2.37 12.73
N HIS A 163 8.49 -1.83 13.94
CA HIS A 163 9.00 -0.46 14.11
C HIS A 163 10.43 -0.31 13.60
N GLN A 164 11.32 -1.24 13.95
CA GLN A 164 12.72 -1.24 13.49
C GLN A 164 12.82 -1.44 11.98
N LEU A 165 12.03 -2.38 11.45
CA LEU A 165 11.87 -2.66 10.03
C LEU A 165 11.47 -1.39 9.27
N LEU A 166 10.39 -0.74 9.70
CA LEU A 166 9.89 0.45 9.03
C LEU A 166 10.84 1.63 9.18
N ALA A 167 11.47 1.83 10.33
CA ALA A 167 12.48 2.87 10.51
C ALA A 167 13.65 2.69 9.54
N GLN A 168 14.12 1.45 9.39
CA GLN A 168 15.18 1.08 8.43
C GLN A 168 14.77 1.34 6.98
N LEU A 169 13.54 0.99 6.59
CA LEU A 169 13.07 1.13 5.21
C LEU A 169 12.70 2.58 4.83
N THR A 170 12.19 3.36 5.78
CA THR A 170 11.66 4.71 5.52
C THR A 170 12.62 5.84 5.88
N GLN A 171 13.67 5.55 6.66
CA GLN A 171 14.57 6.53 7.28
C GLN A 171 13.90 7.47 8.29
N LEU A 172 12.66 7.19 8.69
CA LEU A 172 11.99 7.86 9.81
C LEU A 172 12.53 7.31 11.13
N LYS A 173 12.56 8.12 12.19
CA LYS A 173 12.95 7.64 13.52
C LYS A 173 11.81 6.86 14.18
N GLU A 174 12.18 5.89 15.03
CA GLU A 174 11.23 5.02 15.74
C GLU A 174 10.16 5.76 16.57
N ASN A 175 10.47 6.96 17.07
CA ASN A 175 9.56 7.76 17.88
C ASN A 175 8.74 8.79 17.08
N GLU A 176 8.84 8.80 15.75
CA GLU A 176 8.06 9.71 14.92
C GLU A 176 6.63 9.22 14.77
N ARG A 177 5.66 10.13 14.98
CA ARG A 177 4.23 9.83 14.83
C ARG A 177 3.88 9.27 13.44
N GLN A 178 4.60 9.69 12.41
CA GLN A 178 4.39 9.18 11.04
C GLN A 178 4.73 7.70 10.93
N LEU A 179 5.80 7.25 11.60
CA LEU A 179 6.17 5.84 11.63
C LEU A 179 5.08 5.00 12.32
N GLU A 180 4.53 5.48 13.43
CA GLU A 180 3.44 4.79 14.13
C GLU A 180 2.19 4.67 13.25
N VAL A 181 1.85 5.72 12.48
CA VAL A 181 0.75 5.68 11.53
C VAL A 181 1.02 4.66 10.40
N LEU A 182 2.25 4.59 9.90
CA LEU A 182 2.64 3.59 8.89
C LEU A 182 2.56 2.18 9.44
N TYR A 183 3.02 1.97 10.67
CA TYR A 183 2.98 0.70 11.36
C TYR A 183 1.54 0.17 11.44
N ASP A 184 0.62 1.03 11.88
CA ASP A 184 -0.79 0.66 11.99
C ASP A 184 -1.43 0.37 10.64
N LYS A 185 -1.12 1.21 9.65
CA LYS A 185 -1.70 1.06 8.30
C LYS A 185 -1.21 -0.19 7.60
N LEU A 186 0.06 -0.53 7.74
CA LEU A 186 0.63 -1.73 7.12
C LEU A 186 0.23 -3.00 7.84
N TYR A 187 0.03 -2.98 9.15
CA TYR A 187 -0.59 -4.11 9.81
C TYR A 187 -2.03 -4.32 9.31
N GLU A 188 -2.90 -3.31 9.49
CA GLU A 188 -4.34 -3.36 9.18
C GLU A 188 -4.64 -3.72 7.72
N ASN A 189 -3.82 -3.24 6.77
CA ASN A 189 -4.11 -3.34 5.33
C ASN A 189 -3.16 -4.26 4.57
N PHE A 190 -2.32 -5.03 5.27
CA PHE A 190 -1.41 -5.98 4.63
C PHE A 190 -1.10 -7.20 5.51
N VAL A 191 -0.52 -7.01 6.69
CA VAL A 191 -0.06 -8.14 7.52
C VAL A 191 -1.22 -8.91 8.14
N GLU A 192 -2.28 -8.23 8.57
CA GLU A 192 -3.45 -8.86 9.18
C GLU A 192 -4.17 -9.83 8.21
N GLU A 193 -4.15 -9.57 6.89
CA GLU A 193 -4.67 -10.51 5.89
C GLU A 193 -3.89 -11.83 5.90
N VAL A 194 -2.55 -11.76 6.03
CA VAL A 194 -1.68 -12.94 6.12
C VAL A 194 -1.95 -13.70 7.41
N ASP A 195 -2.01 -13.01 8.55
CA ASP A 195 -2.35 -13.58 9.86
C ASP A 195 -3.69 -14.34 9.81
N ALA A 196 -4.72 -13.70 9.26
CA ALA A 196 -6.06 -14.25 9.19
C ALA A 196 -6.12 -15.50 8.30
N ILE A 197 -5.56 -15.43 7.09
CA ILE A 197 -5.59 -16.55 6.13
C ILE A 197 -4.85 -17.76 6.69
N ASP A 198 -3.68 -17.54 7.29
CA ASP A 198 -2.84 -18.62 7.80
C ASP A 198 -3.47 -19.33 9.01
N ASN A 199 -4.14 -18.58 9.88
CA ASN A 199 -4.93 -19.14 10.98
C ASN A 199 -6.32 -19.67 10.56
N GLY A 200 -6.65 -19.66 9.26
CA GLY A 200 -7.93 -20.14 8.75
C GLY A 200 -9.15 -19.30 9.15
N ILE A 201 -8.94 -18.01 9.41
CA ILE A 201 -9.98 -17.05 9.81
C ILE A 201 -10.66 -16.50 8.56
N SER A 202 -11.99 -16.55 8.54
CA SER A 202 -12.79 -15.99 7.44
C SER A 202 -12.89 -14.47 7.56
N GLN A 203 -12.87 -13.77 6.42
CA GLN A 203 -12.97 -12.30 6.38
C GLN A 203 -14.31 -11.77 6.93
N TYR A 204 -15.37 -12.58 6.87
CA TYR A 204 -16.70 -12.26 7.38
C TYR A 204 -17.45 -13.56 7.71
N ASP A 205 -18.46 -13.44 8.56
CA ASP A 205 -19.37 -14.54 8.88
C ASP A 205 -20.33 -14.82 7.70
N GLY A 206 -20.64 -16.09 7.48
CA GLY A 206 -21.63 -16.54 6.48
C GLY A 206 -21.04 -16.95 5.12
N GLU A 207 -21.92 -17.15 4.12
CA GLU A 207 -21.51 -17.60 2.79
C GLU A 207 -21.12 -16.43 1.88
N SER A 208 -19.95 -16.56 1.23
CA SER A 208 -19.49 -15.60 0.24
C SER A 208 -20.32 -15.65 -1.03
N ARG A 209 -20.65 -14.47 -1.60
CA ARG A 209 -21.34 -14.42 -2.91
C ARG A 209 -20.44 -14.84 -4.07
N TYR A 210 -19.13 -14.66 -3.92
CA TYR A 210 -18.11 -15.07 -4.87
C TYR A 210 -16.78 -15.29 -4.14
N ALA A 211 -15.90 -16.10 -4.72
CA ALA A 211 -14.58 -16.38 -4.18
C ALA A 211 -13.51 -15.46 -4.80
N ILE A 212 -12.58 -14.98 -3.97
CA ILE A 212 -11.35 -14.30 -4.42
C ILE A 212 -10.23 -15.33 -4.40
N SER A 213 -9.65 -15.64 -5.57
CA SER A 213 -8.58 -16.63 -5.73
C SER A 213 -7.22 -16.01 -6.06
N SER A 214 -7.10 -14.69 -5.90
CA SER A 214 -5.92 -13.90 -6.29
C SER A 214 -5.29 -13.14 -5.12
N THR A 215 -5.55 -13.55 -3.87
CA THR A 215 -4.90 -12.97 -2.68
C THR A 215 -3.39 -13.20 -2.72
N LEU A 216 -2.63 -12.46 -1.90
CA LEU A 216 -1.18 -12.66 -1.82
C LEU A 216 -0.84 -14.10 -1.42
N SER A 217 -1.55 -14.64 -0.42
CA SER A 217 -1.39 -16.03 0.02
C SER A 217 -1.73 -17.06 -1.07
N ALA A 218 -2.76 -16.81 -1.89
CA ALA A 218 -3.07 -17.67 -3.04
C ALA A 218 -1.94 -17.64 -4.09
N ARG A 219 -1.39 -16.45 -4.38
CA ARG A 219 -0.26 -16.30 -5.31
C ARG A 219 1.00 -17.03 -4.81
N VAL A 220 1.29 -16.97 -3.51
CA VAL A 220 2.37 -17.74 -2.89
C VAL A 220 2.11 -19.24 -3.00
N SER A 221 0.89 -19.70 -2.69
CA SER A 221 0.50 -21.10 -2.83
C SER A 221 0.73 -21.64 -4.25
N HIS A 222 0.44 -20.84 -5.29
CA HIS A 222 0.67 -21.22 -6.69
C HIS A 222 2.15 -21.40 -7.08
N LEU A 223 3.10 -20.96 -6.24
CA LEU A 223 4.53 -21.18 -6.44
C LEU A 223 5.04 -22.50 -5.85
N ASN A 224 4.23 -23.20 -5.06
CA ASN A 224 4.55 -24.54 -4.61
C ASN A 224 4.50 -25.54 -5.79
N PRO A 225 5.29 -26.63 -5.73
CA PRO A 225 5.18 -27.70 -6.70
C PRO A 225 3.76 -28.29 -6.67
N ARG A 226 3.26 -28.65 -7.86
CA ARG A 226 1.97 -29.35 -7.97
C ARG A 226 2.10 -30.73 -7.32
N TRP A 227 1.00 -31.23 -6.76
CA TRP A 227 0.95 -32.56 -6.15
C TRP A 227 1.37 -33.70 -7.10
N ASN A 228 1.20 -33.51 -8.42
CA ASN A 228 1.56 -34.47 -9.46
C ASN A 228 2.89 -34.16 -10.17
N SER A 229 3.68 -33.20 -9.67
CA SER A 229 5.03 -32.93 -10.18
C SER A 229 5.99 -34.05 -9.80
N LYS A 230 6.88 -34.43 -10.73
CA LYS A 230 7.92 -35.43 -10.47
C LYS A 230 8.92 -35.00 -9.39
N SER A 231 9.19 -33.69 -9.32
CA SER A 231 9.97 -33.06 -8.25
C SER A 231 9.02 -32.34 -7.30
N GLN A 232 9.24 -32.50 -6.00
CA GLN A 232 8.58 -31.76 -4.93
C GLN A 232 9.54 -30.76 -4.27
N ASP A 233 10.64 -30.42 -4.95
CA ASP A 233 11.52 -29.35 -4.51
C ASP A 233 10.75 -28.01 -4.48
N THR A 234 10.93 -27.28 -3.38
CA THR A 234 10.22 -26.03 -3.09
C THR A 234 11.13 -24.83 -3.07
N GLU A 235 12.45 -25.02 -3.21
CA GLU A 235 13.41 -23.94 -2.95
C GLU A 235 13.32 -22.81 -3.97
N GLU A 236 13.27 -23.13 -5.27
CA GLU A 236 13.09 -22.12 -6.31
C GLU A 236 11.77 -21.36 -6.15
N GLY A 237 10.69 -22.07 -5.78
CA GLY A 237 9.37 -21.49 -5.53
C GLY A 237 9.39 -20.52 -4.35
N PHE A 238 10.06 -20.91 -3.26
CA PHE A 238 10.19 -20.11 -2.05
C PHE A 238 10.96 -18.81 -2.30
N GLN A 239 12.07 -18.86 -3.05
CA GLN A 239 12.82 -17.65 -3.41
C GLN A 239 11.99 -16.70 -4.30
N LYS A 240 11.18 -17.25 -5.23
CA LYS A 240 10.24 -16.45 -6.02
C LYS A 240 9.15 -15.83 -5.15
N ALA A 241 8.65 -16.56 -4.15
CA ALA A 241 7.64 -16.08 -3.21
C ALA A 241 8.19 -14.94 -2.36
N MET A 242 9.39 -15.11 -1.78
CA MET A 242 10.12 -14.08 -1.02
C MET A 242 10.25 -12.78 -1.82
N LYS A 243 10.63 -12.87 -3.10
CA LYS A 243 10.73 -11.70 -3.98
C LYS A 243 9.37 -11.04 -4.20
N MET A 244 8.35 -11.83 -4.57
CA MET A 244 7.02 -11.33 -4.89
C MET A 244 6.34 -10.66 -3.69
N VAL A 245 6.37 -11.32 -2.53
CA VAL A 245 5.82 -10.82 -1.27
C VAL A 245 6.56 -9.56 -0.83
N GLY A 246 7.89 -9.56 -0.95
CA GLY A 246 8.71 -8.39 -0.63
C GLY A 246 8.42 -7.19 -1.53
N GLU A 247 8.33 -7.40 -2.85
CA GLU A 247 7.96 -6.34 -3.81
C GLU A 247 6.58 -5.75 -3.50
N GLU A 248 5.59 -6.61 -3.24
CA GLU A 248 4.25 -6.15 -2.87
C GLU A 248 4.28 -5.33 -1.56
N PHE A 249 4.99 -5.79 -0.52
CA PHE A 249 5.10 -5.04 0.73
C PHE A 249 5.77 -3.66 0.52
N MET A 250 6.86 -3.62 -0.26
CA MET A 250 7.56 -2.37 -0.55
C MET A 250 6.70 -1.38 -1.33
N ASP A 251 5.91 -1.86 -2.30
CA ASP A 251 4.95 -1.03 -3.05
C ASP A 251 3.86 -0.47 -2.14
N ARG A 252 3.37 -1.27 -1.18
CA ARG A 252 2.36 -0.82 -0.19
C ARG A 252 2.95 0.19 0.79
N LEU A 253 4.19 -0.02 1.25
CA LEU A 253 4.91 0.92 2.09
C LEU A 253 5.12 2.26 1.37
N ASP A 254 5.62 2.26 0.14
CA ASP A 254 5.80 3.47 -0.66
C ASP A 254 4.47 4.21 -0.87
N PHE A 255 3.39 3.49 -1.20
CA PHE A 255 2.07 4.11 -1.30
C PHE A 255 1.66 4.82 -0.01
N TYR A 256 1.80 4.15 1.15
CA TYR A 256 1.39 4.75 2.41
C TYR A 256 2.27 5.93 2.81
N GLN A 257 3.58 5.85 2.60
CA GLN A 257 4.54 6.90 2.94
C GLN A 257 4.47 8.09 1.99
N SER A 258 4.50 7.83 0.69
CA SER A 258 4.71 8.84 -0.36
C SER A 258 3.40 9.43 -0.90
N SER A 259 2.27 8.71 -0.76
CA SER A 259 0.97 9.15 -1.30
C SER A 259 -0.10 9.32 -0.22
N TRP A 260 -0.38 8.29 0.57
CA TRP A 260 -1.48 8.31 1.54
C TRP A 260 -1.23 9.27 2.70
N LEU A 261 -0.07 9.23 3.35
CA LEU A 261 0.26 10.10 4.49
C LEU A 261 0.17 11.60 4.13
N PRO A 262 0.82 12.08 3.06
CA PRO A 262 0.77 13.49 2.66
C PRO A 262 -0.65 13.96 2.29
N ALA A 263 -1.50 13.08 1.78
CA ALA A 263 -2.88 13.42 1.42
C ALA A 263 -3.69 13.94 2.62
N ARG A 264 -3.35 13.53 3.85
CA ARG A 264 -4.05 14.00 5.06
C ARG A 264 -4.10 15.53 5.15
N ALA A 265 -2.99 16.21 4.88
CA ALA A 265 -2.92 17.67 4.95
C ALA A 265 -3.84 18.34 3.92
N VAL A 266 -3.92 17.78 2.71
CA VAL A 266 -4.81 18.25 1.64
C VAL A 266 -6.28 18.10 2.04
N VAL A 267 -6.64 16.94 2.59
CA VAL A 267 -8.02 16.67 3.02
C VAL A 267 -8.39 17.53 4.22
N GLU A 268 -7.51 17.67 5.21
CA GLU A 268 -7.73 18.51 6.39
C GLU A 268 -7.97 19.97 6.02
N GLU A 269 -7.15 20.52 5.13
CA GLU A 269 -7.33 21.88 4.64
C GLU A 269 -8.68 22.03 3.91
N ALA A 270 -9.01 21.09 3.02
CA ALA A 270 -10.27 21.12 2.30
C ALA A 270 -11.50 21.04 3.22
N VAL A 271 -11.44 20.23 4.29
CA VAL A 271 -12.49 20.17 5.31
C VAL A 271 -12.62 21.50 6.05
N LYS A 272 -11.51 22.17 6.40
CA LYS A 272 -11.53 23.49 7.06
C LYS A 272 -12.11 24.58 6.15
N GLN A 273 -11.79 24.55 4.86
CA GLN A 273 -12.23 25.55 3.88
C GLN A 273 -13.60 25.27 3.25
N ARG A 274 -14.28 24.17 3.61
CA ARG A 274 -15.52 23.72 2.97
C ARG A 274 -16.62 24.78 2.84
N HIS A 275 -16.79 25.65 3.85
CA HIS A 275 -17.79 26.71 3.82
C HIS A 275 -17.48 27.84 2.82
N GLN A 276 -16.21 27.99 2.40
CA GLN A 276 -15.81 28.91 1.33
C GLN A 276 -16.09 28.31 -0.06
N VAL A 277 -16.07 26.98 -0.17
CA VAL A 277 -16.44 26.25 -1.39
C VAL A 277 -17.95 26.30 -1.59
N ASP A 278 -18.70 25.92 -0.55
CA ASP A 278 -20.15 25.98 -0.53
C ASP A 278 -20.69 26.31 0.87
N PRO A 279 -21.64 27.26 1.01
CA PRO A 279 -22.19 27.63 2.31
C PRO A 279 -22.81 26.49 3.11
N SER A 280 -23.25 25.39 2.47
CA SER A 280 -23.76 24.21 3.18
C SER A 280 -22.70 23.53 4.05
N GLY A 281 -21.42 23.66 3.69
CA GLY A 281 -20.34 22.89 4.28
C GLY A 281 -20.36 21.39 3.94
N GLU A 282 -21.20 20.95 3.01
CA GLU A 282 -21.35 19.54 2.62
C GLU A 282 -20.53 19.17 1.37
N ILE A 283 -19.78 20.14 0.83
CA ILE A 283 -18.94 19.99 -0.36
C ILE A 283 -17.51 20.42 -0.01
N VAL A 284 -16.53 19.58 -0.32
CA VAL A 284 -15.11 19.93 -0.23
C VAL A 284 -14.47 19.96 -1.61
N LEU A 285 -13.40 20.75 -1.73
CA LEU A 285 -12.60 20.85 -2.95
C LEU A 285 -11.14 20.50 -2.64
N PHE A 286 -10.56 19.60 -3.43
CA PHE A 286 -9.14 19.29 -3.38
C PHE A 286 -8.41 20.02 -4.51
N SER A 287 -7.54 20.96 -4.11
CA SER A 287 -6.82 21.86 -5.01
C SER A 287 -5.70 21.16 -5.79
N LEU A 288 -5.20 20.03 -5.31
CA LEU A 288 -4.09 19.28 -5.91
C LEU A 288 -4.54 18.07 -6.72
N GLY A 289 -5.83 17.99 -7.07
CA GLY A 289 -6.41 16.86 -7.80
C GLY A 289 -6.82 15.70 -6.89
N GLY A 290 -7.09 14.54 -7.50
CA GLY A 290 -7.54 13.35 -6.80
C GLY A 290 -6.43 12.75 -5.93
N CYS A 291 -6.57 12.83 -4.61
CA CYS A 291 -5.69 12.20 -3.62
C CYS A 291 -6.41 11.02 -2.90
N PRO A 292 -5.70 10.13 -2.18
CA PRO A 292 -6.35 9.12 -1.35
C PRO A 292 -7.03 9.77 -0.14
N TRP A 293 -8.31 10.14 -0.30
CA TRP A 293 -8.99 11.02 0.65
C TRP A 293 -9.96 10.34 1.63
N LYS A 294 -10.49 9.16 1.28
CA LYS A 294 -11.65 8.57 1.99
C LYS A 294 -11.39 8.35 3.47
N GLU A 295 -10.36 7.57 3.82
CA GLU A 295 -10.03 7.30 5.22
C GLU A 295 -9.74 8.57 6.01
N HIS A 296 -8.95 9.49 5.44
CA HIS A 296 -8.66 10.78 6.06
C HIS A 296 -9.92 11.59 6.32
N LEU A 297 -10.83 11.67 5.34
CA LEU A 297 -12.08 12.42 5.49
C LEU A 297 -12.90 11.88 6.66
N PHE A 298 -13.10 10.56 6.74
CA PHE A 298 -13.86 9.93 7.83
C PHE A 298 -13.20 10.15 9.21
N ALA A 299 -11.87 10.11 9.28
CA ALA A 299 -11.14 10.40 10.51
C ALA A 299 -11.28 11.89 10.90
N LEU A 300 -11.04 12.79 9.95
CA LEU A 300 -11.07 14.23 10.15
C LEU A 300 -12.46 14.76 10.49
N GLU A 301 -13.54 14.18 9.95
CA GLU A 301 -14.89 14.56 10.36
C GLU A 301 -15.14 14.32 11.85
N LYS A 302 -14.61 13.21 12.40
CA LYS A 302 -14.68 12.92 13.84
C LYS A 302 -13.78 13.84 14.65
N GLU A 303 -12.52 13.98 14.23
CA GLU A 303 -11.51 14.78 14.94
C GLU A 303 -11.85 16.27 14.98
N LEU A 304 -12.37 16.82 13.88
CA LEU A 304 -12.77 18.22 13.73
C LEU A 304 -14.24 18.46 14.09
N GLN A 305 -14.96 17.44 14.57
CA GLN A 305 -16.36 17.51 15.01
C GLN A 305 -17.27 18.14 13.94
N VAL A 306 -17.17 17.65 12.70
CA VAL A 306 -17.98 18.13 11.58
C VAL A 306 -19.43 17.70 11.79
N GLU A 307 -20.31 18.68 12.08
CA GLU A 307 -21.74 18.43 12.36
C GLU A 307 -22.53 18.01 11.11
N SER A 308 -22.27 18.67 9.98
CA SER A 308 -22.91 18.37 8.69
C SER A 308 -22.02 17.45 7.86
N PRO A 309 -22.37 16.16 7.66
CA PRO A 309 -21.53 15.22 6.95
C PRO A 309 -21.27 15.68 5.52
N ILE A 310 -20.01 15.62 5.10
CA ILE A 310 -19.62 15.99 3.75
C ILE A 310 -20.16 14.94 2.77
N LYS A 311 -20.84 15.38 1.71
CA LYS A 311 -21.53 14.53 0.74
C LYS A 311 -20.79 14.46 -0.60
N PHE A 312 -20.08 15.51 -0.98
CA PHE A 312 -19.39 15.60 -2.26
C PHE A 312 -17.94 16.08 -2.12
N VAL A 313 -17.10 15.51 -2.97
CA VAL A 313 -15.71 15.91 -3.15
C VAL A 313 -15.52 16.36 -4.59
N LEU A 314 -14.93 17.54 -4.76
CA LEU A 314 -14.55 18.10 -6.05
C LEU A 314 -13.04 18.06 -6.25
N TYR A 315 -12.58 17.62 -7.42
CA TYR A 315 -11.16 17.63 -7.77
C TYR A 315 -10.98 17.59 -9.29
N SER A 316 -9.84 18.09 -9.77
CA SER A 316 -9.44 17.92 -11.17
C SER A 316 -8.82 16.54 -11.40
N ASP A 317 -9.13 15.92 -12.54
CA ASP A 317 -8.41 14.76 -13.03
C ASP A 317 -7.15 15.15 -13.81
N GLN A 318 -6.39 14.15 -14.25
CA GLN A 318 -5.13 14.35 -14.99
C GLN A 318 -5.31 15.03 -16.36
N ASN A 319 -6.55 15.07 -16.89
CA ASN A 319 -6.88 15.71 -18.16
C ASN A 319 -7.42 17.14 -17.96
N GLY A 320 -7.36 17.67 -16.73
CA GLY A 320 -7.88 18.99 -16.39
C GLY A 320 -9.41 19.07 -16.35
N GLN A 321 -10.11 17.93 -16.44
CA GLN A 321 -11.55 17.88 -16.23
C GLN A 321 -11.85 17.77 -14.74
N TRP A 322 -13.01 18.26 -14.34
CA TRP A 322 -13.45 18.21 -12.95
C TRP A 322 -14.31 17.00 -12.67
N ARG A 323 -14.16 16.47 -11.47
CA ARG A 323 -14.93 15.36 -10.93
C ARG A 323 -15.75 15.84 -9.76
N VAL A 324 -17.00 15.38 -9.70
CA VAL A 324 -17.85 15.42 -8.51
C VAL A 324 -18.02 13.98 -8.05
N GLN A 325 -17.39 13.63 -6.94
CA GLN A 325 -17.44 12.29 -6.38
C GLN A 325 -18.25 12.29 -5.09
N CYS A 326 -19.13 11.30 -4.95
CA CYS A 326 -19.95 11.14 -3.76
C CYS A 326 -19.12 10.54 -2.62
N VAL A 327 -19.37 11.00 -1.40
CA VAL A 327 -18.80 10.38 -0.20
C VAL A 327 -19.59 9.11 0.14
N PRO A 328 -18.93 7.95 0.30
CA PRO A 328 -19.63 6.72 0.66
C PRO A 328 -20.22 6.82 2.08
N ALA A 329 -21.23 6.02 2.38
CA ALA A 329 -21.85 5.96 3.70
C ALA A 329 -20.88 5.36 4.74
N GLY A 330 -20.02 4.42 4.32
CA GLY A 330 -18.91 3.88 5.09
C GLY A 330 -17.67 3.59 4.22
N LEU A 331 -16.51 3.51 4.88
CA LEU A 331 -15.28 2.97 4.28
C LEU A 331 -15.59 1.53 3.83
N ASN A 332 -15.45 1.23 2.54
CA ASN A 332 -15.77 -0.08 1.92
C ASN A 332 -17.26 -0.37 1.64
N THR A 333 -18.14 0.64 1.64
CA THR A 333 -19.52 0.48 1.16
C THR A 333 -19.72 1.08 -0.23
N PHE A 334 -20.60 0.47 -1.04
CA PHE A 334 -21.03 1.04 -2.33
C PHE A 334 -22.15 2.07 -2.20
N GLN A 335 -22.79 2.16 -1.03
CA GLN A 335 -23.83 3.14 -0.77
C GLN A 335 -23.19 4.51 -0.55
N ASN A 336 -23.73 5.55 -1.20
CA ASN A 336 -23.31 6.93 -0.99
C ASN A 336 -24.13 7.60 0.11
N ARG A 337 -23.56 8.60 0.79
CA ARG A 337 -24.32 9.52 1.66
C ARG A 337 -25.39 10.25 0.85
N LEU A 338 -25.04 10.69 -0.35
CA LEU A 338 -25.95 11.20 -1.35
C LEU A 338 -25.40 10.90 -2.74
N SER A 339 -26.16 10.17 -3.56
CA SER A 339 -25.82 9.92 -4.96
C SER A 339 -26.27 11.08 -5.84
N LEU A 340 -25.57 11.30 -6.96
CA LEU A 340 -26.00 12.22 -8.01
C LEU A 340 -27.41 11.88 -8.52
N LEU A 341 -28.12 12.91 -9.01
CA LEU A 341 -29.52 12.83 -9.44
C LEU A 341 -29.75 11.64 -10.38
N GLU A 342 -30.83 10.89 -10.12
CA GLU A 342 -31.14 9.66 -10.85
C GLU A 342 -31.30 9.89 -12.35
N GLU A 343 -31.96 10.98 -12.74
CA GLU A 343 -32.13 11.41 -14.12
C GLU A 343 -30.81 11.63 -14.87
N TRP A 344 -29.71 11.99 -14.20
CA TRP A 344 -28.42 12.20 -14.85
C TRP A 344 -27.64 10.91 -15.07
N ARG A 345 -27.95 9.84 -14.34
CA ARG A 345 -27.12 8.63 -14.27
C ARG A 345 -27.07 7.92 -15.62
N GLY A 346 -25.85 7.64 -16.09
CA GLY A 346 -25.61 7.01 -17.38
C GLY A 346 -25.66 7.95 -18.58
N VAL A 347 -26.03 9.22 -18.38
CA VAL A 347 -26.05 10.25 -19.43
C VAL A 347 -24.66 10.91 -19.55
N ARG A 348 -24.31 11.34 -20.76
CA ARG A 348 -22.97 11.84 -21.10
C ARG A 348 -23.02 13.09 -21.96
N ASP A 349 -21.91 13.83 -21.93
CA ASP A 349 -21.57 14.91 -22.85
C ASP A 349 -22.70 15.95 -23.03
N GLU A 350 -23.01 16.33 -24.28
CA GLU A 350 -24.00 17.37 -24.57
C GLU A 350 -25.41 16.97 -24.12
N ALA A 351 -25.79 15.70 -24.24
CA ALA A 351 -27.09 15.22 -23.76
C ALA A 351 -27.25 15.42 -22.25
N LEU A 352 -26.17 15.23 -21.47
CA LEU A 352 -26.19 15.54 -20.03
C LEU A 352 -26.21 17.05 -19.80
N SER A 353 -25.52 17.84 -20.64
CA SER A 353 -25.53 19.30 -20.53
C SER A 353 -26.92 19.90 -20.81
N GLU A 354 -27.62 19.38 -21.81
CA GLU A 354 -29.00 19.74 -22.14
C GLU A 354 -29.96 19.31 -21.03
N LEU A 355 -29.87 18.06 -20.59
CA LEU A 355 -30.74 17.49 -19.55
C LEU A 355 -30.59 18.23 -18.21
N SER A 356 -29.34 18.41 -17.77
CA SER A 356 -29.06 19.08 -16.50
C SER A 356 -29.17 20.59 -16.60
N GLY A 357 -29.11 21.19 -17.79
CA GLY A 357 -28.94 22.63 -17.96
C GLY A 357 -27.60 23.17 -17.43
N ILE A 358 -26.61 22.29 -17.19
CA ILE A 358 -25.25 22.64 -16.76
C ILE A 358 -24.32 22.44 -17.95
N LYS A 359 -23.68 23.51 -18.42
CA LYS A 359 -22.77 23.43 -19.57
C LYS A 359 -21.54 22.59 -19.26
N GLY A 360 -21.02 21.93 -20.29
CA GLY A 360 -19.73 21.25 -20.23
C GLY A 360 -19.73 19.95 -19.43
N CYS A 361 -20.89 19.34 -19.20
CA CYS A 361 -20.97 18.03 -18.59
C CYS A 361 -20.24 16.98 -19.44
N VAL A 362 -19.59 16.02 -18.78
CA VAL A 362 -18.84 14.92 -19.41
C VAL A 362 -19.59 13.60 -19.21
N PHE A 363 -19.97 13.28 -17.97
CA PHE A 363 -20.75 12.07 -17.67
C PHE A 363 -21.29 12.08 -16.23
N VAL A 364 -22.25 11.21 -15.96
CA VAL A 364 -22.53 10.65 -14.62
C VAL A 364 -22.54 9.13 -14.71
N HIS A 365 -21.84 8.46 -13.81
CA HIS A 365 -21.85 7.00 -13.75
C HIS A 365 -23.27 6.47 -13.50
N ALA A 366 -23.64 5.32 -14.08
CA ALA A 366 -25.00 4.74 -13.92
C ALA A 366 -25.40 4.50 -12.44
N GLY A 367 -24.43 4.17 -11.59
CA GLY A 367 -24.62 4.06 -10.13
C GLY A 367 -24.69 5.39 -9.37
N GLY A 368 -24.52 6.54 -10.04
CA GLY A 368 -24.63 7.87 -9.44
C GLY A 368 -23.52 8.29 -8.47
N PHE A 369 -22.45 7.50 -8.30
CA PHE A 369 -21.39 7.77 -7.33
C PHE A 369 -20.33 8.78 -7.80
N ILE A 370 -20.25 9.06 -9.10
CA ILE A 370 -19.30 10.02 -9.67
C ILE A 370 -19.85 10.63 -10.95
N GLY A 371 -19.56 11.92 -11.15
CA GLY A 371 -19.80 12.64 -12.38
C GLY A 371 -18.61 13.50 -12.77
N GLY A 372 -18.66 14.05 -13.98
CA GLY A 372 -17.61 14.88 -14.54
C GLY A 372 -18.13 16.08 -15.29
N ASN A 373 -17.40 17.20 -15.18
CA ASN A 373 -17.64 18.43 -15.93
C ASN A 373 -16.29 18.98 -16.44
N LYS A 374 -16.31 19.78 -17.50
CA LYS A 374 -15.12 20.46 -18.02
C LYS A 374 -14.62 21.57 -17.10
N THR A 375 -15.47 22.14 -16.24
CA THR A 375 -15.09 23.23 -15.32
C THR A 375 -15.38 22.90 -13.87
N GLN A 376 -14.67 23.58 -12.96
CA GLN A 376 -14.86 23.47 -11.52
C GLN A 376 -16.27 23.91 -11.13
N GLU A 377 -16.72 25.02 -11.71
CA GLU A 377 -18.03 25.63 -11.44
C GLU A 377 -19.15 24.69 -11.88
N GLY A 378 -18.99 24.01 -13.02
CA GLY A 378 -19.97 23.04 -13.49
C GLY A 378 -20.04 21.81 -12.58
N ALA A 379 -18.91 21.29 -12.10
CA ALA A 379 -18.90 20.18 -11.14
C ALA A 379 -19.50 20.59 -9.78
N LEU A 380 -19.23 21.80 -9.31
CA LEU A 380 -19.84 22.37 -8.10
C LEU A 380 -21.35 22.54 -8.27
N GLU A 381 -21.80 23.02 -9.42
CA GLU A 381 -23.24 23.17 -9.72
C GLU A 381 -23.95 21.81 -9.75
N MET A 382 -23.31 20.77 -10.29
CA MET A 382 -23.84 19.40 -10.24
C MET A 382 -24.06 18.93 -8.79
N ALA A 383 -23.09 19.16 -7.91
CA ALA A 383 -23.22 18.84 -6.48
C ALA A 383 -24.33 19.66 -5.81
N ARG A 384 -24.39 20.98 -6.06
CA ARG A 384 -25.41 21.89 -5.50
C ARG A 384 -26.83 21.50 -5.86
N ARG A 385 -27.10 21.21 -7.14
CA ARG A 385 -28.44 20.77 -7.57
C ARG A 385 -28.83 19.44 -6.96
N THR A 386 -27.85 18.54 -6.77
CA THR A 386 -28.10 17.28 -6.07
C THR A 386 -28.44 17.52 -4.59
N LEU A 387 -27.73 18.43 -3.90
CA LEU A 387 -28.06 18.82 -2.52
C LEU A 387 -29.46 19.46 -2.42
N GLN A 388 -29.79 20.38 -3.33
CA GLN A 388 -31.08 21.07 -3.34
C GLN A 388 -32.26 20.12 -3.56
N ALA A 389 -32.13 19.17 -4.49
CA ALA A 389 -33.17 18.17 -4.74
C ALA A 389 -33.38 17.22 -3.54
N ALA A 390 -32.35 17.04 -2.71
CA ALA A 390 -32.41 16.22 -1.50
C ALA A 390 -32.90 16.99 -0.26
N ALA A 391 -32.97 18.32 -0.31
CA ALA A 391 -33.44 19.13 0.80
C ALA A 391 -34.96 18.91 1.02
N PRO A 392 -35.44 18.83 2.28
CA PRO A 392 -36.87 18.75 2.56
C PRO A 392 -37.60 19.95 1.94
N ALA A 393 -38.75 19.73 1.31
CA ALA A 393 -39.59 20.83 0.83
C ALA A 393 -39.91 21.79 2.01
N PRO A 394 -39.86 23.11 1.81
CA PRO A 394 -40.25 24.05 2.86
C PRO A 394 -41.70 23.74 3.27
N ALA A 395 -41.93 23.62 4.58
CA ALA A 395 -43.26 23.45 5.13
C ALA A 395 -44.16 24.59 4.60
N PRO A 396 -45.40 24.29 4.15
CA PRO A 396 -46.28 25.32 3.63
C PRO A 396 -46.41 26.42 4.68
N ALA A 397 -46.13 27.67 4.27
CA ALA A 397 -46.34 28.82 5.13
C ALA A 397 -47.81 28.79 5.57
N ASN A 398 -48.04 28.63 6.88
CA ASN A 398 -49.37 28.79 7.46
C ASN A 398 -49.81 30.23 7.21
N GLY A 399 -50.49 30.45 6.09
CA GLY A 399 -51.21 31.67 5.80
C GLY A 399 -52.37 31.77 6.78
N SER A 400 -52.14 32.47 7.89
CA SER A 400 -53.21 32.97 8.74
C SER A 400 -54.08 33.90 7.90
N SER A 401 -55.31 33.44 7.64
CA SER A 401 -56.42 34.23 7.09
C SER A 401 -56.93 35.22 8.12
#